data_AF-A0A2V9WPZ9-F1
#
_entry.id   AF-A0A2V9WPZ9-F1
#
_cell.length_a   1.000
_cell.length_b   1.000
_cell.length_c   1.000
_cell.angle_alpha   90.00
_cell.angle_beta   90.00
_cell.angle_gamma   90.00
#
_symmetry.space_group_name_H-M   'P 1'
#
loop_
_entity.id
_entity.type
_entity.pdbx_description
1 polymer ?
#
loop_
_entity_poly.entity_id
_entity_poly.type
_entity_poly.pdbx_seq_one_letter_code
_entity_poly.pdbx_strand_id
1 'polypeptide(L)'
;MSASAPALAKQSHPALAMRLADPAATLAYVSFLFGLLLVVFPVSFPRIIVQNWQNARLTPIVILFTVSLNLALYLGVAHQRSSKPGILAAACLGSVPVFLLAGLNFLLQATIAHTLSGNIPNALARVDEEILAHTYFALIAAIFGPFLVIRLGQQFRKTDP
;
A
#
# COMPACT_ATOMS: atom_id res chain seq x y z
N MET A 1 -18.60 56.74 8.73
CA MET A 1 -18.19 55.51 9.45
C MET A 1 -17.97 54.43 8.41
N SER A 2 -16.71 54.07 8.14
CA SER A 2 -16.34 53.08 7.12
C SER A 2 -16.37 51.69 7.73
N ALA A 3 -17.16 50.78 7.16
CA ALA A 3 -17.30 49.41 7.65
C ALA A 3 -16.03 48.60 7.30
N SER A 4 -15.42 48.00 8.32
CA SER A 4 -14.30 47.08 8.18
C SER A 4 -14.70 45.89 7.32
N ALA A 5 -14.08 45.73 6.15
CA ALA A 5 -14.22 44.52 5.34
C ALA A 5 -13.81 43.31 6.18
N PRO A 6 -14.61 42.22 6.23
CA PRO A 6 -14.21 41.02 6.93
C PRO A 6 -12.97 40.48 6.22
N ALA A 7 -11.82 40.52 6.91
CA ALA A 7 -10.62 39.86 6.46
C ALA A 7 -11.00 38.42 6.11
N LEU A 8 -10.70 38.01 4.88
CA LEU A 8 -10.77 36.62 4.45
C LEU A 8 -9.87 35.81 5.40
N ALA A 9 -10.47 35.33 6.49
CA ALA A 9 -9.85 34.35 7.35
C ALA A 9 -9.57 33.16 6.43
N LYS A 10 -8.28 32.89 6.21
CA LYS A 10 -7.80 31.73 5.47
C LYS A 10 -8.42 30.51 6.14
N GLN A 11 -9.52 30.00 5.58
CA GLN A 11 -10.21 28.83 6.10
C GLN A 11 -9.19 27.69 6.14
N SER A 12 -8.71 27.40 7.34
CA SER A 12 -7.88 26.25 7.61
C SER A 12 -8.74 25.03 7.36
N HIS A 13 -8.69 24.51 6.13
CA HIS A 13 -9.41 23.31 5.77
C HIS A 13 -8.87 22.18 6.64
N PRO A 14 -9.70 21.57 7.50
CA PRO A 14 -9.24 20.52 8.39
C PRO A 14 -8.68 19.37 7.54
N ALA A 15 -7.41 19.04 7.79
CA ALA A 15 -6.74 17.94 7.12
C ALA A 15 -7.53 16.64 7.37
N LEU A 16 -7.75 15.91 6.29
CA LEU A 16 -8.59 14.72 6.18
C LEU A 16 -8.10 13.62 7.14
N ALA A 17 -8.60 13.61 8.38
CA ALA A 17 -8.20 12.66 9.42
C ALA A 17 -8.76 11.27 9.13
N MET A 18 -8.11 10.51 8.26
CA MET A 18 -8.51 9.17 7.86
C MET A 18 -8.43 8.23 9.07
N ARG A 19 -9.51 7.48 9.36
CA ARG A 19 -9.53 6.57 10.51
C ARG A 19 -8.72 5.34 10.12
N LEU A 20 -7.88 4.83 11.02
CA LEU A 20 -7.12 3.58 10.77
C LEU A 20 -8.01 2.37 10.49
N ALA A 21 -9.28 2.43 10.93
CA ALA A 21 -10.26 1.38 10.71
C ALA A 21 -10.53 1.11 9.22
N ASP A 22 -10.51 2.14 8.36
CA ASP A 22 -10.86 2.01 6.94
C ASP A 22 -9.79 1.22 6.13
N PRO A 23 -8.49 1.55 6.19
CA PRO A 23 -7.46 0.75 5.55
C PRO A 23 -7.25 -0.60 6.23
N ALA A 24 -7.46 -0.71 7.55
CA ALA A 24 -7.37 -1.99 8.25
C ALA A 24 -8.48 -2.96 7.83
N ALA A 25 -9.73 -2.48 7.66
CA ALA A 25 -10.82 -3.29 7.15
C ALA A 25 -10.56 -3.75 5.72
N THR A 26 -10.05 -2.85 4.87
CA THR A 26 -9.72 -3.20 3.48
C THR A 26 -8.61 -4.23 3.39
N LEU A 27 -7.59 -4.09 4.24
CA LEU A 27 -6.53 -5.08 4.39
C LEU A 27 -7.08 -6.43 4.85
N ALA A 28 -8.00 -6.44 5.84
CA ALA A 28 -8.66 -7.65 6.29
C ALA A 28 -9.44 -8.33 5.16
N TYR A 29 -10.16 -7.58 4.32
CA TYR A 29 -10.84 -8.14 3.14
C TYR A 29 -9.87 -8.69 2.11
N VAL A 30 -8.78 -7.99 1.80
CA VAL A 30 -7.76 -8.46 0.86
C VAL A 30 -7.07 -9.73 1.39
N SER A 31 -6.69 -9.74 2.67
CA SER A 31 -6.11 -10.92 3.34
C SER A 31 -7.09 -12.09 3.38
N PHE A 32 -8.38 -11.83 3.63
CA PHE A 32 -9.42 -12.85 3.59
C PHE A 32 -9.58 -13.44 2.19
N LEU A 33 -9.68 -12.61 1.15
CA LEU A 33 -9.80 -13.07 -0.24
C LEU A 33 -8.59 -13.92 -0.64
N PHE A 34 -7.40 -13.49 -0.26
CA PHE A 34 -6.16 -14.19 -0.54
C PHE A 34 -6.07 -15.53 0.23
N GLY A 35 -6.46 -15.54 1.51
CA GLY A 35 -6.56 -16.75 2.31
C GLY A 35 -7.60 -17.73 1.76
N LEU A 36 -8.74 -17.23 1.30
CA LEU A 36 -9.77 -18.02 0.63
C LEU A 36 -9.24 -18.65 -0.66
N LEU A 37 -8.53 -17.88 -1.49
CA LEU A 37 -7.89 -18.40 -2.71
C LEU A 37 -6.85 -19.48 -2.39
N LEU A 38 -6.08 -19.34 -1.30
CA LEU A 38 -5.16 -20.38 -0.83
C LEU A 38 -5.89 -21.66 -0.37
N VAL A 39 -7.01 -21.53 0.34
CA VAL A 39 -7.78 -22.70 0.81
C VAL A 39 -8.48 -23.41 -0.35
N VAL A 40 -9.07 -22.66 -1.28
CA VAL A 40 -9.80 -23.21 -2.43
C VAL A 40 -8.84 -23.74 -3.50
N PHE A 41 -7.70 -23.07 -3.71
CA PHE A 41 -6.72 -23.41 -4.74
C PHE A 41 -5.29 -23.54 -4.18
N PRO A 42 -5.03 -24.53 -3.29
CA PRO A 42 -3.78 -24.62 -2.53
C PRO A 42 -2.53 -24.83 -3.39
N VAL A 43 -2.68 -25.40 -4.60
CA VAL A 43 -1.55 -25.65 -5.51
C VAL A 43 -1.53 -24.65 -6.66
N SER A 44 -2.70 -24.39 -7.27
CA SER A 44 -2.79 -23.55 -8.48
C SER A 44 -2.49 -22.10 -8.18
N PHE A 45 -2.98 -21.56 -7.06
CA PHE A 45 -2.84 -20.14 -6.75
C PHE A 45 -1.39 -19.74 -6.42
N PRO A 46 -0.65 -20.45 -5.55
CA PRO A 46 0.78 -20.19 -5.35
C PRO A 46 1.58 -20.33 -6.64
N ARG A 47 1.29 -21.38 -7.44
CA ARG A 47 1.99 -21.60 -8.73
C ARG A 47 1.78 -20.44 -9.70
N ILE A 48 0.56 -19.90 -9.78
CA ILE A 48 0.26 -18.73 -10.62
C ILE A 48 1.05 -17.51 -10.14
N ILE A 49 1.15 -17.28 -8.83
CA ILE A 49 1.92 -16.17 -8.27
C ILE A 49 3.40 -16.30 -8.64
N VAL A 50 3.99 -17.47 -8.39
CA VAL A 50 5.41 -17.74 -8.70
C VAL A 50 5.68 -17.61 -10.20
N GLN A 51 4.82 -18.15 -11.06
CA GLN A 51 4.98 -18.03 -12.52
C GLN A 51 4.89 -16.58 -12.99
N ASN A 52 3.94 -15.79 -12.45
CA ASN A 52 3.83 -14.39 -12.81
C ASN A 52 4.99 -13.55 -12.25
N TRP A 53 5.56 -13.96 -11.10
CA TRP A 53 6.77 -13.37 -10.55
C TRP A 53 7.99 -13.61 -11.43
N GLN A 54 8.24 -14.87 -11.81
CA GLN A 54 9.35 -15.25 -12.68
C GLN A 54 9.28 -14.54 -14.04
N ASN A 55 8.08 -14.30 -14.54
CA ASN A 55 7.85 -13.53 -15.77
C ASN A 55 7.88 -12.00 -15.59
N ALA A 56 8.21 -11.50 -14.38
CA ALA A 56 8.20 -10.09 -14.00
C ALA A 56 6.84 -9.37 -14.21
N ARG A 57 5.75 -10.12 -14.37
CA ARG A 57 4.39 -9.60 -14.59
C ARG A 57 3.68 -9.26 -13.28
N LEU A 58 4.06 -9.90 -12.18
CA LEU A 58 3.40 -9.70 -10.90
C LEU A 58 3.59 -8.27 -10.37
N THR A 59 4.81 -7.71 -10.48
CA THR A 59 5.15 -6.38 -9.97
C THR A 59 4.26 -5.26 -10.51
N PRO A 60 4.10 -5.06 -11.84
CA PRO A 60 3.23 -4.02 -12.35
C PRO A 60 1.75 -4.25 -12.01
N ILE A 61 1.29 -5.51 -11.95
CA ILE A 61 -0.09 -5.83 -11.56
C ILE A 61 -0.35 -5.43 -10.10
N VAL A 62 0.56 -5.77 -9.19
CA VAL A 62 0.44 -5.43 -7.76
C VAL A 62 0.53 -3.92 -7.54
N ILE A 63 1.40 -3.21 -8.28
CA ILE A 63 1.46 -1.75 -8.24
C ILE A 63 0.12 -1.15 -8.67
N LEU A 64 -0.42 -1.57 -9.82
CA LEU A 64 -1.67 -1.03 -10.33
C LEU A 64 -2.84 -1.33 -9.38
N PHE A 65 -2.89 -2.53 -8.83
CA PHE A 65 -3.89 -2.94 -7.85
C PHE A 65 -3.82 -2.09 -6.56
N THR A 66 -2.63 -1.96 -5.97
CA THR A 66 -2.45 -1.22 -4.70
C THR A 66 -2.70 0.27 -4.87
N VAL A 67 -2.24 0.89 -5.96
CA VAL A 67 -2.53 2.29 -6.28
C VAL A 67 -4.02 2.50 -6.48
N SER A 68 -4.70 1.61 -7.22
CA SER A 68 -6.15 1.69 -7.45
C SER A 68 -6.94 1.56 -6.15
N LEU A 69 -6.55 0.63 -5.28
CA LEU A 69 -7.20 0.40 -3.99
C LEU A 69 -7.00 1.59 -3.03
N ASN A 70 -5.77 2.13 -2.96
CA ASN A 70 -5.46 3.34 -2.20
C ASN A 70 -6.26 4.55 -2.72
N LEU A 71 -6.38 4.70 -4.05
CA LEU A 71 -7.18 5.75 -4.67
C LEU A 71 -8.68 5.59 -4.36
N ALA A 72 -9.22 4.37 -4.42
CA ALA A 72 -10.62 4.09 -4.12
C ALA A 72 -10.95 4.41 -2.65
N LEU A 73 -10.10 3.99 -1.71
CA LEU A 73 -10.24 4.33 -0.29
C LEU A 73 -10.19 5.83 -0.06
N TYR A 74 -9.26 6.51 -0.73
CA TYR A 74 -9.13 7.94 -0.64
C TYR A 74 -10.36 8.68 -1.17
N LEU A 75 -10.86 8.30 -2.35
CA LEU A 75 -12.09 8.85 -2.92
C LEU A 75 -13.29 8.58 -2.02
N GLY A 76 -13.40 7.37 -1.44
CA GLY A 76 -14.47 7.02 -0.51
C GLY A 76 -14.49 7.94 0.72
N VAL A 77 -13.33 8.15 1.36
CA VAL A 77 -13.25 9.05 2.52
C VAL A 77 -13.42 10.51 2.13
N ALA A 78 -12.86 10.95 0.99
CA ALA A 78 -13.03 12.30 0.49
C ALA A 78 -14.50 12.61 0.18
N HIS A 79 -15.22 11.66 -0.42
CA HIS A 79 -16.64 11.77 -0.72
C HIS A 79 -17.48 11.87 0.56
N GLN A 80 -17.23 10.99 1.55
CA GLN A 80 -17.95 11.02 2.83
C GLN A 80 -17.70 12.29 3.65
N ARG A 81 -16.55 12.97 3.48
CA ARG A 81 -16.17 14.13 4.30
C ARG A 81 -16.24 15.47 3.58
N SER A 82 -16.65 15.50 2.31
CA SER A 82 -16.77 16.71 1.47
C SER A 82 -15.54 17.64 1.51
N SER A 83 -14.37 17.09 1.84
CA SER A 83 -13.13 17.84 2.02
C SER A 83 -12.26 17.65 0.79
N LYS A 84 -11.75 18.75 0.21
CA LYS A 84 -10.90 18.67 -0.97
C LYS A 84 -9.63 17.86 -0.66
N PRO A 85 -9.33 16.83 -1.46
CA PRO A 85 -8.11 16.05 -1.32
C PRO A 85 -6.88 16.95 -1.50
N GLY A 86 -5.97 16.95 -0.53
CA GLY A 86 -4.72 17.71 -0.63
C GLY A 86 -3.77 17.10 -1.65
N ILE A 87 -3.06 17.93 -2.43
CA ILE A 87 -2.10 17.50 -3.48
C ILE A 87 -1.06 16.53 -2.90
N LEU A 88 -0.60 16.77 -1.67
CA LEU A 88 0.36 15.92 -0.97
C LEU A 88 -0.17 14.49 -0.73
N ALA A 89 -1.44 14.36 -0.34
CA ALA A 89 -2.04 13.04 -0.07
C ALA A 89 -2.23 12.25 -1.37
N ALA A 90 -2.64 12.90 -2.45
CA ALA A 90 -2.71 12.27 -3.77
C ALA A 90 -1.32 11.82 -4.26
N ALA A 91 -0.29 12.64 -4.07
CA ALA A 91 1.09 12.29 -4.41
C ALA A 91 1.59 11.08 -3.60
N CYS A 92 1.36 11.05 -2.28
CA CYS A 92 1.75 9.93 -1.42
C CYS A 92 1.02 8.62 -1.78
N LEU A 93 -0.27 8.68 -2.14
CA LEU A 93 -1.03 7.49 -2.54
C LEU A 93 -0.53 6.89 -3.86
N GLY A 94 0.01 7.70 -4.75
CA GLY A 94 0.62 7.23 -6.00
C GLY A 94 2.06 6.74 -5.82
N SER A 95 2.90 7.49 -5.11
CA SER A 95 4.35 7.23 -5.07
C SER A 95 4.77 6.20 -4.02
N VAL A 96 4.20 6.24 -2.81
CA VAL A 96 4.62 5.39 -1.70
C VAL A 96 4.42 3.90 -1.97
N PRO A 97 3.29 3.43 -2.54
CA PRO A 97 3.12 2.03 -2.91
C PRO A 97 4.14 1.57 -3.95
N VAL A 98 4.43 2.42 -4.94
CA VAL A 98 5.39 2.12 -6.01
C VAL A 98 6.80 1.94 -5.44
N PHE A 99 7.26 2.87 -4.61
CA PHE A 99 8.58 2.77 -3.97
C PHE A 99 8.68 1.57 -3.03
N LEU A 100 7.65 1.30 -2.22
CA LEU A 100 7.63 0.14 -1.32
C LEU A 100 7.69 -1.18 -2.10
N LEU A 101 6.88 -1.32 -3.15
CA LEU A 101 6.86 -2.52 -3.97
C LEU A 101 8.18 -2.73 -4.71
N ALA A 102 8.76 -1.66 -5.27
CA ALA A 102 10.06 -1.74 -5.91
C ALA A 102 11.18 -2.13 -4.93
N GLY A 103 11.20 -1.52 -3.74
CA GLY A 103 12.19 -1.83 -2.69
C GLY A 103 12.08 -3.26 -2.17
N LEU A 104 10.87 -3.74 -1.90
CA LEU A 104 10.64 -5.11 -1.45
C LEU A 104 10.93 -6.14 -2.55
N ASN A 105 10.65 -5.81 -3.81
CA ASN A 105 11.06 -6.64 -4.94
C ASN A 105 12.59 -6.77 -5.03
N PHE A 106 13.32 -5.66 -4.86
CA PHE A 106 14.78 -5.70 -4.83
C PHE A 106 15.33 -6.55 -3.69
N LEU A 107 14.77 -6.40 -2.47
CA LEU A 107 15.11 -7.24 -1.32
C LEU A 107 14.83 -8.72 -1.57
N LEU A 108 13.70 -9.06 -2.18
CA LEU A 108 13.36 -10.43 -2.54
C LEU A 108 14.35 -10.99 -3.57
N GLN A 109 14.71 -10.22 -4.61
CA GLN A 109 15.72 -10.66 -5.59
C GLN A 109 17.08 -10.90 -4.95
N ALA A 110 17.51 -10.03 -4.02
CA ALA A 110 18.75 -10.21 -3.28
C ALA A 110 18.71 -11.48 -2.39
N THR A 111 17.58 -11.73 -1.73
CA THR A 111 17.38 -12.91 -0.89
C THR A 111 17.42 -14.19 -1.72
N ILE A 112 16.73 -14.22 -2.86
CA ILE A 112 16.75 -15.37 -3.79
C ILE A 112 18.17 -15.64 -4.29
N ALA A 113 18.91 -14.60 -4.70
CA ALA A 113 20.29 -14.73 -5.15
C ALA A 113 21.20 -15.33 -4.07
N HIS A 114 20.99 -14.94 -2.81
CA HIS A 114 21.72 -15.49 -1.66
C HIS A 114 21.31 -16.94 -1.35
N THR A 115 20.02 -17.27 -1.42
CA THR A 115 19.52 -18.63 -1.17
C THR A 115 19.98 -19.62 -2.24
N LEU A 116 20.11 -19.17 -3.49
CA LEU A 116 20.61 -19.99 -4.60
C LEU A 116 22.15 -20.12 -4.65
N SER A 117 22.89 -19.16 -4.07
CA SER A 117 24.35 -19.26 -3.97
C SER A 117 24.80 -20.19 -2.84
N GLY A 118 23.97 -20.37 -1.81
CA GLY A 118 24.13 -21.43 -0.83
C GLY A 118 23.76 -22.78 -1.44
N ASN A 119 24.65 -23.78 -1.33
CA ASN A 119 24.40 -25.13 -1.82
C ASN A 119 23.41 -25.88 -0.90
N ILE A 120 22.17 -25.37 -0.81
CA ILE A 120 21.14 -25.79 0.15
C ILE A 120 20.24 -26.83 -0.53
N PRO A 121 19.98 -27.99 0.11
CA PRO A 121 19.01 -28.94 -0.42
C PRO A 121 17.61 -28.31 -0.46
N ASN A 122 16.89 -28.52 -1.56
CA ASN A 122 15.55 -27.97 -1.82
C ASN A 122 15.47 -26.42 -1.91
N ALA A 123 16.55 -25.75 -2.33
CA ALA A 123 16.59 -24.29 -2.49
C ALA A 123 15.40 -23.72 -3.29
N LEU A 124 14.92 -24.42 -4.32
CA LEU A 124 13.78 -23.98 -5.14
C LEU A 124 12.45 -23.94 -4.38
N ALA A 125 12.16 -24.93 -3.53
CA ALA A 125 10.93 -24.94 -2.74
C ALA A 125 10.91 -23.79 -1.72
N ARG A 126 12.07 -23.48 -1.15
CA ARG A 126 12.23 -22.36 -0.21
C ARG A 126 12.05 -21.00 -0.89
N VAL A 127 12.55 -20.86 -2.12
CA VAL A 127 12.36 -19.64 -2.93
C VAL A 127 10.87 -19.41 -3.22
N ASP A 128 10.10 -20.46 -3.52
CA ASP A 128 8.66 -20.34 -3.77
C ASP A 128 7.90 -19.84 -2.52
N GLU A 129 8.24 -20.36 -1.33
CA GLU A 129 7.68 -19.89 -0.06
C GLU A 129 8.07 -18.44 0.25
N GLU A 130 9.33 -18.07 0.00
CA GLU A 130 9.83 -16.70 0.21
C GLU A 130 9.13 -15.69 -0.71
N ILE A 131 8.87 -16.05 -1.98
CA ILE A 131 8.12 -15.23 -2.93
C ILE A 131 6.69 -15.01 -2.43
N LEU A 132 6.02 -16.04 -1.93
CA LEU A 132 4.66 -15.95 -1.42
C LEU A 132 4.58 -15.05 -0.18
N ALA A 133 5.49 -15.25 0.78
CA ALA A 133 5.57 -14.44 1.99
C ALA A 133 5.86 -12.97 1.68
N HIS A 134 6.81 -12.68 0.79
CA HIS A 134 7.15 -11.32 0.37
C HIS A 134 5.99 -10.64 -0.36
N THR A 135 5.25 -11.37 -1.19
CA THR A 135 4.06 -10.82 -1.85
C THR A 135 3.02 -10.37 -0.81
N TYR A 136 2.86 -11.14 0.27
CA TYR A 136 1.98 -10.81 1.38
C TYR A 136 2.43 -9.55 2.13
N PHE A 137 3.70 -9.50 2.53
CA PHE A 137 4.27 -8.33 3.21
C PHE A 137 4.23 -7.09 2.34
N ALA A 138 4.48 -7.23 1.03
CA ALA A 138 4.46 -6.12 0.10
C ALA A 138 3.06 -5.54 -0.11
N LEU A 139 2.03 -6.39 -0.20
CA LEU A 139 0.64 -5.94 -0.24
C LEU A 139 0.26 -5.20 1.05
N ILE A 140 0.62 -5.75 2.21
CA ILE A 140 0.33 -5.12 3.51
C ILE A 140 1.01 -3.75 3.61
N ALA A 141 2.31 -3.68 3.31
CA ALA A 141 3.08 -2.45 3.38
C ALA A 141 2.59 -1.41 2.37
N ALA A 142 2.28 -1.80 1.12
CA ALA A 142 1.83 -0.89 0.08
C ALA A 142 0.45 -0.29 0.36
N ILE A 143 -0.42 -0.99 1.10
CA ILE A 143 -1.70 -0.45 1.56
C ILE A 143 -1.47 0.42 2.79
N PHE A 144 -0.78 -0.07 3.82
CA PHE A 144 -0.69 0.61 5.12
C PHE A 144 0.30 1.79 5.14
N GLY A 145 1.39 1.70 4.38
CA GLY A 145 2.47 2.68 4.31
C GLY A 145 2.02 4.09 3.92
N PRO A 146 1.30 4.28 2.81
CA PRO A 146 0.77 5.59 2.43
C PRO A 146 -0.10 6.23 3.52
N PHE A 147 -0.94 5.45 4.20
CA PHE A 147 -1.77 5.94 5.29
C PHE A 147 -0.94 6.34 6.51
N LEU A 148 0.09 5.59 6.87
CA LEU A 148 1.02 5.97 7.93
C LEU A 148 1.73 7.28 7.62
N VAL A 149 2.22 7.46 6.39
CA VAL A 149 2.90 8.70 5.96
C VAL A 149 1.94 9.89 6.03
N ILE A 150 0.71 9.74 5.52
CA ILE A 150 -0.30 10.81 5.59
C ILE A 150 -0.63 11.14 7.06
N ARG A 151 -0.81 10.13 7.91
CA ARG A 151 -1.16 10.33 9.32
C ARG A 151 -0.03 10.98 10.11
N LEU A 152 1.21 10.54 9.92
CA LEU A 152 2.38 11.15 10.54
C LEU A 152 2.52 12.61 10.09
N GLY A 153 2.40 12.88 8.79
CA GLY A 153 2.43 14.24 8.26
C GLY A 153 1.34 15.13 8.85
N GLN A 154 0.14 14.59 9.11
CA GLN A 154 -0.94 15.32 9.79
C GLN A 154 -0.68 15.55 11.29
N GLN A 155 -0.02 14.61 11.97
CA GLN A 155 0.37 14.78 13.38
C GLN A 155 1.42 15.87 13.53
N PHE A 156 2.51 15.83 12.74
CA PHE A 156 3.57 16.84 12.82
C PHE A 156 3.06 18.26 12.52
N ARG A 157 2.15 18.39 11.54
CA ARG A 157 1.55 19.68 11.16
C ARG A 157 0.58 20.25 12.20
N LYS A 158 0.11 19.44 13.17
CA LYS A 158 -0.68 19.92 14.33
C LYS A 158 0.19 20.40 15.49
N THR A 159 1.48 20.09 15.47
CA THR A 159 2.44 20.43 16.52
C THR A 159 3.24 21.70 16.25
N ASP A 160 3.09 22.32 15.08
CA ASP A 160 3.63 23.66 14.82
C ASP A 160 2.67 24.72 15.40
N PRO A 161 3.09 25.49 16.42
CA PRO A 161 2.27 26.55 17.04
C PRO A 161 2.09 27.78 16.13
#